data_AF-A0AAN7ZU49-F1
#
_entry.id   AF-A0AAN7ZU49-F1
#
_cell.length_a   1.000
_cell.length_b   1.000
_cell.length_c   1.000
_cell.angle_alpha   90.00
_cell.angle_beta   90.00
_cell.angle_gamma   90.00
#
_symmetry.space_group_name_H-M   'P 1'
#
loop_
_entity.id
_entity.type
_entity.pdbx_description
1 polymer ?
#
loop_
_entity_poly.entity_id
_entity_poly.type
_entity_poly.pdbx_seq_one_letter_code
_entity_poly.pdbx_strand_id
1 'polypeptide(L)'
;MENKERKSFQRELMMALLKMDCQGLVAKLVLDFVLLTTAVEVASRWRELAEKLARVSRQQMDAYEAPHRDKNGLLDNESMWKPAYDFLLTWAAHVGDSYRDVIQELHLGLDRMRNPITKRWKHLTGTLILVNCLDSLRGAAFCPTGYGDFAV
;
A
#
# COMPACT_ATOMS: atom_id res chain seq x y z
N MET A 1 -10.09 34.05 -7.71
CA MET A 1 -9.27 33.19 -8.60
C MET A 1 -9.92 31.81 -8.59
N GLU A 2 -10.42 31.36 -9.73
CA GLU A 2 -11.26 30.15 -9.86
C GLU A 2 -10.60 28.92 -9.20
N ASN A 3 -11.13 28.48 -8.06
CA ASN A 3 -10.88 27.13 -7.55
C ASN A 3 -11.79 26.18 -8.33
N LYS A 4 -11.50 26.03 -9.63
CA LYS A 4 -12.13 24.99 -10.46
C LYS A 4 -11.69 23.68 -9.83
N GLU A 5 -12.62 22.99 -9.17
CA GLU A 5 -12.44 21.68 -8.56
C GLU A 5 -11.74 20.76 -9.57
N ARG A 6 -10.42 20.66 -9.49
CA ARG A 6 -9.65 19.74 -10.32
C ARG A 6 -9.89 18.37 -9.72
N LYS A 7 -10.98 17.73 -10.17
CA LYS A 7 -11.33 16.37 -9.79
C LYS A 7 -10.13 15.48 -10.08
N SER A 8 -9.53 14.93 -9.04
CA SER A 8 -8.46 13.95 -9.19
C SER A 8 -9.03 12.70 -9.85
N PHE A 9 -8.44 12.25 -10.95
CA PHE A 9 -8.83 11.01 -11.62
C PHE A 9 -8.88 9.83 -10.64
N GLN A 10 -7.90 9.74 -9.74
CA GLN A 10 -7.86 8.71 -8.70
C GLN A 10 -9.08 8.80 -7.77
N ARG A 11 -9.47 10.00 -7.37
CA ARG A 11 -10.66 10.21 -6.52
C ARG A 11 -11.93 9.76 -7.24
N GLU A 12 -12.13 10.18 -8.48
CA GLU A 12 -13.32 9.82 -9.26
C GLU A 12 -13.38 8.31 -9.54
N LEU A 13 -12.25 7.69 -9.88
CA LEU A 13 -12.14 6.24 -10.07
C LEU A 13 -12.51 5.48 -8.80
N MET A 14 -11.91 5.83 -7.66
CA MET A 14 -12.21 5.18 -6.37
C MET A 14 -13.68 5.34 -6.00
N MET A 15 -14.25 6.53 -6.14
CA MET A 15 -15.67 6.77 -5.87
C MET A 15 -16.59 5.96 -6.80
N ALA A 16 -16.28 5.88 -8.10
CA ALA A 16 -17.06 5.11 -9.05
C ALA A 16 -17.07 3.61 -8.67
N LEU A 17 -15.89 3.05 -8.37
CA LEU A 17 -15.78 1.65 -7.95
C LEU A 17 -16.54 1.37 -6.66
N LEU A 18 -16.47 2.26 -5.66
CA LEU A 18 -17.23 2.12 -4.42
C LEU A 18 -18.75 2.14 -4.65
N LYS A 19 -19.23 3.01 -5.56
CA LYS A 19 -20.66 3.07 -5.92
C LYS A 19 -21.15 1.86 -6.72
N MET A 20 -20.24 1.16 -7.39
CA MET A 20 -20.54 -0.04 -8.18
C MET A 20 -20.37 -1.34 -7.36
N ASP A 21 -20.26 -1.25 -6.03
CA ASP A 21 -20.00 -2.40 -5.16
C ASP A 21 -18.71 -3.19 -5.53
N CYS A 22 -17.67 -2.46 -5.97
CA CYS A 22 -16.39 -3.01 -6.40
C CYS A 22 -15.27 -2.81 -5.37
N GLN A 23 -15.55 -3.06 -4.09
CA GLN A 23 -14.63 -2.80 -2.97
C GLN A 23 -13.35 -3.64 -3.06
N GLY A 24 -13.41 -4.85 -3.62
CA GLY A 24 -12.23 -5.66 -3.88
C GLY A 24 -11.24 -4.97 -4.83
N LEU A 25 -11.74 -4.30 -5.88
CA LEU A 25 -10.89 -3.52 -6.79
C LEU A 25 -10.33 -2.27 -6.12
N VAL A 26 -11.13 -1.60 -5.28
CA VAL A 26 -10.65 -0.47 -4.47
C VAL A 26 -9.53 -0.91 -3.54
N ALA A 27 -9.70 -2.02 -2.83
CA ALA A 27 -8.69 -2.55 -1.92
C ALA A 27 -7.38 -2.90 -2.66
N LYS A 28 -7.47 -3.49 -3.85
CA LYS A 28 -6.30 -3.79 -4.69
C LYS A 28 -5.58 -2.51 -5.13
N LEU A 29 -6.30 -1.52 -5.67
CA LEU A 29 -5.70 -0.25 -6.07
C LEU A 29 -5.05 0.47 -4.87
N VAL A 30 -5.71 0.44 -3.72
CA VAL A 30 -5.19 1.00 -2.47
C VAL A 30 -3.89 0.30 -2.05
N LEU A 31 -3.83 -1.03 -2.13
CA LEU A 31 -2.60 -1.78 -1.88
C LEU A 31 -1.49 -1.38 -2.85
N ASP A 32 -1.77 -1.34 -4.16
CA ASP A 32 -0.78 -0.95 -5.18
C ASP A 32 -0.22 0.46 -4.89
N PHE A 33 -1.09 1.40 -4.51
CA PHE A 33 -0.67 2.74 -4.09
C PHE A 33 0.20 2.72 -2.84
N VAL A 34 -0.18 1.94 -1.82
CA VAL A 34 0.60 1.81 -0.58
C VAL A 34 1.99 1.26 -0.89
N LEU A 35 2.11 0.21 -1.70
CA LEU A 35 3.41 -0.38 -2.04
C LEU A 35 4.30 0.62 -2.80
N LEU A 36 3.75 1.29 -3.81
CA LEU A 36 4.50 2.26 -4.62
C LEU A 36 4.93 3.47 -3.79
N THR A 37 4.00 4.06 -3.05
CA THR A 37 4.31 5.23 -2.21
C THR A 37 5.27 4.86 -1.09
N THR A 38 5.19 3.65 -0.53
CA THR A 38 6.17 3.18 0.47
C THR A 38 7.55 3.10 -0.15
N ALA A 39 7.67 2.50 -1.33
CA ALA A 39 8.93 2.38 -2.05
C ALA A 39 9.60 3.74 -2.28
N VAL A 40 8.81 4.74 -2.68
CA VAL A 40 9.27 6.13 -2.89
C VAL A 40 9.69 6.78 -1.58
N GLU A 41 8.89 6.65 -0.52
CA GLU A 41 9.18 7.27 0.78
C GLU A 41 10.40 6.65 1.47
N VAL A 42 10.61 5.33 1.35
CA VAL A 42 11.80 4.69 1.94
C VAL A 42 13.05 4.92 1.10
N ALA A 43 12.93 4.96 -0.23
CA ALA A 43 14.03 5.15 -1.19
C ALA A 43 15.30 4.39 -0.76
N SER A 44 16.42 5.08 -0.54
CA SER A 44 17.71 4.49 -0.14
C SER A 44 17.68 3.69 1.17
N ARG A 45 16.64 3.86 2.00
CA ARG A 45 16.43 3.11 3.25
C ARG A 45 15.66 1.81 3.05
N TRP A 46 15.31 1.44 1.83
CA TRP A 46 14.54 0.23 1.55
C TRP A 46 15.23 -1.05 2.05
N ARG A 47 16.57 -1.11 2.02
CA ARG A 47 17.35 -2.24 2.55
C ARG A 47 17.07 -2.46 4.04
N GLU A 48 16.99 -1.38 4.83
CA GLU A 48 16.60 -1.45 6.24
C GLU A 48 15.19 -2.04 6.40
N LEU A 49 14.23 -1.59 5.56
CA LEU A 49 12.87 -2.12 5.59
C LEU A 49 12.84 -3.62 5.22
N ALA A 50 13.56 -4.03 4.19
CA ALA A 50 13.63 -5.42 3.75
C ALA A 50 14.19 -6.35 4.85
N GLU A 51 15.16 -5.89 5.64
CA GLU A 51 15.63 -6.62 6.83
C GLU A 51 14.51 -6.75 7.88
N LYS A 52 13.74 -5.68 8.13
CA LYS A 52 12.66 -5.70 9.13
C LYS A 52 11.46 -6.56 8.73
N LEU A 53 11.14 -6.61 7.43
CA LEU A 53 10.00 -7.35 6.91
C LEU A 53 10.30 -8.83 6.68
N ALA A 54 11.46 -9.16 6.12
CA ALA A 54 11.74 -10.52 5.64
C ALA A 54 13.17 -11.00 5.90
N ARG A 55 13.97 -10.27 6.70
CA ARG A 55 15.38 -10.62 7.00
C ARG A 55 16.21 -10.86 5.74
N VAL A 56 15.93 -10.11 4.68
CA VAL A 56 16.59 -10.25 3.38
C VAL A 56 18.10 -10.07 3.55
N SER A 57 18.89 -10.96 2.97
CA SER A 57 20.35 -10.86 3.02
C SER A 57 20.87 -9.80 2.05
N ARG A 58 22.10 -9.30 2.29
CA ARG A 58 22.74 -8.33 1.39
C ARG A 58 22.84 -8.82 -0.05
N GLN A 59 23.16 -10.10 -0.25
CA GLN A 59 23.24 -10.69 -1.59
C GLN A 59 21.88 -10.67 -2.31
N GLN A 60 20.78 -10.96 -1.59
CA GLN A 60 19.44 -10.86 -2.16
C GLN A 60 19.06 -9.41 -2.46
N MET A 61 19.46 -8.44 -1.61
CA MET A 61 19.24 -7.02 -1.91
C MET A 61 19.96 -6.57 -3.17
N ASP A 62 21.23 -6.97 -3.32
CA ASP A 62 22.01 -6.63 -4.51
C ASP A 62 21.40 -7.23 -5.79
N ALA A 63 20.72 -8.39 -5.68
CA ALA A 63 19.98 -8.98 -6.79
C ALA A 63 18.76 -8.15 -7.21
N TYR A 64 18.06 -7.50 -6.26
CA TYR A 64 17.00 -6.54 -6.59
C TYR A 64 17.54 -5.27 -7.25
N GLU A 65 18.75 -4.83 -6.89
CA GLU A 65 19.34 -3.61 -7.43
C GLU A 65 19.97 -3.80 -8.81
N ALA A 66 20.50 -4.99 -9.09
CA ALA A 66 21.24 -5.28 -10.32
C ALA A 66 20.51 -4.85 -11.62
N PRO A 67 19.19 -5.07 -11.79
CA PRO A 67 18.45 -4.66 -12.99
C PRO A 67 18.31 -3.13 -13.16
N HIS A 68 18.49 -2.36 -12.09
CA HIS A 68 18.28 -0.91 -12.09
C HIS A 68 19.58 -0.10 -12.20
N ARG A 69 20.73 -0.77 -12.18
CA ARG A 69 22.04 -0.13 -12.34
C ARG A 69 22.18 0.47 -13.73
N ASP A 70 22.83 1.62 -13.83
CA ASP A 70 23.14 2.26 -15.09
C ASP A 70 24.22 1.49 -15.87
N LYS A 71 24.57 2.00 -17.05
CA LYS A 71 25.63 1.44 -17.90
C LYS A 71 27.02 1.37 -17.24
N ASN A 72 27.25 2.12 -16.16
CA ASN A 72 28.49 2.09 -15.39
C ASN A 72 28.41 1.16 -14.17
N GLY A 73 27.28 0.48 -13.98
CA GLY A 73 27.02 -0.38 -12.83
C GLY A 73 26.64 0.38 -11.55
N LEU A 74 26.37 1.69 -11.65
CA LEU A 74 25.99 2.53 -10.52
C LEU A 74 24.47 2.63 -10.42
N LEU A 75 23.94 2.61 -9.20
CA LEU A 75 22.53 2.88 -8.95
C LEU A 75 22.41 4.23 -8.26
N ASP A 76 21.74 5.16 -8.94
CA ASP A 76 21.49 6.48 -8.39
C ASP A 76 20.50 6.41 -7.20
N ASN A 77 20.73 7.26 -6.20
CA ASN A 77 19.91 7.30 -5.00
C ASN A 77 18.46 7.70 -5.31
N GLU A 78 18.21 8.54 -6.31
CA GLU A 78 16.85 8.91 -6.73
C GLU A 78 16.12 7.74 -7.42
N SER A 79 16.86 6.70 -7.84
CA SER A 79 16.31 5.49 -8.45
C SER A 79 16.11 4.33 -7.47
N MET A 80 16.49 4.49 -6.18
CA MET A 80 16.39 3.44 -5.16
C MET A 80 14.95 3.00 -4.86
N TRP A 81 13.94 3.80 -5.23
CA TRP A 81 12.54 3.38 -5.11
C TRP A 81 12.18 2.21 -6.02
N LYS A 82 12.90 1.98 -7.13
CA LYS A 82 12.62 0.88 -8.07
C LYS A 82 12.93 -0.50 -7.48
N PRO A 83 14.15 -0.79 -6.99
CA PRO A 83 14.41 -2.06 -6.30
C PRO A 83 13.58 -2.20 -5.02
N ALA A 84 13.29 -1.10 -4.32
CA ALA A 84 12.37 -1.11 -3.18
C ALA A 84 10.97 -1.58 -3.57
N TYR A 85 10.45 -1.11 -4.70
CA TYR A 85 9.14 -1.48 -5.22
C TYR A 85 9.11 -2.94 -5.67
N ASP A 86 10.14 -3.41 -6.39
CA ASP A 86 10.25 -4.82 -6.82
C ASP A 86 10.31 -5.77 -5.61
N PHE A 87 11.07 -5.40 -4.58
CA PHE A 87 11.09 -6.12 -3.32
C PHE A 87 9.70 -6.14 -2.67
N LEU A 88 9.03 -4.99 -2.54
CA LEU A 88 7.72 -4.89 -1.90
C LEU A 88 6.64 -5.67 -2.64
N LEU A 89 6.65 -5.68 -3.98
CA LEU A 89 5.75 -6.50 -4.79
C LEU A 89 5.98 -8.00 -4.53
N THR A 90 7.25 -8.44 -4.52
CA THR A 90 7.59 -9.83 -4.24
C THR A 90 7.21 -10.22 -2.82
N TRP A 91 7.52 -9.37 -1.84
CA TRP A 91 7.22 -9.58 -0.44
C TRP A 91 5.72 -9.64 -0.18
N ALA A 92 4.93 -8.70 -0.73
CA ALA A 92 3.48 -8.70 -0.60
C ALA A 92 2.85 -10.00 -1.12
N ALA A 93 3.34 -10.49 -2.27
CA ALA A 93 2.90 -11.77 -2.82
C ALA A 93 3.22 -12.96 -1.91
N HIS A 94 4.28 -12.90 -1.11
CA HIS A 94 4.61 -13.95 -0.12
C HIS A 94 3.76 -13.87 1.16
N VAL A 95 3.30 -12.68 1.55
CA VAL A 95 2.38 -12.52 2.70
C VAL A 95 1.01 -13.12 2.37
N GLY A 96 0.56 -12.99 1.11
CA GLY A 96 -0.63 -13.65 0.58
C GLY A 96 -1.67 -12.67 0.02
N ASP A 97 -2.86 -13.19 -0.29
CA ASP A 97 -3.91 -12.43 -1.00
C ASP A 97 -4.67 -11.42 -0.13
N SER A 98 -4.44 -11.43 1.19
CA SER A 98 -5.09 -10.52 2.13
C SER A 98 -4.41 -9.16 2.12
N TYR A 99 -4.99 -8.20 1.39
CA TYR A 99 -4.53 -6.81 1.39
C TYR A 99 -4.46 -6.18 2.80
N ARG A 100 -5.31 -6.63 3.74
CA ARG A 100 -5.28 -6.16 5.13
C ARG A 100 -4.00 -6.61 5.83
N ASP A 101 -3.64 -7.88 5.68
CA ASP A 101 -2.46 -8.45 6.33
C ASP A 101 -1.19 -7.84 5.74
N VAL A 102 -1.14 -7.67 4.42
CA VAL A 102 -0.01 -6.99 3.74
C VAL A 102 0.18 -5.58 4.28
N ILE A 103 -0.87 -4.76 4.32
CA ILE A 103 -0.75 -3.36 4.76
C ILE A 103 -0.43 -3.29 6.27
N GLN A 104 -0.99 -4.19 7.08
CA GLN A 104 -0.71 -4.28 8.52
C GLN A 104 0.75 -4.66 8.80
N GLU A 105 1.26 -5.72 8.16
CA GLU A 105 2.66 -6.14 8.32
C GLU A 105 3.63 -5.08 7.80
N LEU A 106 3.28 -4.39 6.71
CA LEU A 106 4.08 -3.29 6.18
C LEU A 106 4.17 -2.14 7.20
N HIS A 107 3.04 -1.76 7.80
CA HIS A 107 3.01 -0.74 8.85
C HIS A 107 3.89 -1.12 10.04
N LEU A 108 3.81 -2.37 10.50
CA LEU A 108 4.65 -2.88 11.59
C LEU A 108 6.15 -2.89 11.23
N GLY A 109 6.49 -3.26 10.00
CA GLY A 109 7.86 -3.22 9.51
C GLY A 109 8.45 -1.81 9.50
N LEU A 110 7.67 -0.84 8.99
CA LEU A 110 8.04 0.58 8.98
C LEU A 110 8.21 1.15 10.40
N ASP A 111 7.37 0.73 11.35
CA ASP A 111 7.49 1.13 12.77
C ASP A 111 8.76 0.60 13.45
N ARG A 112 9.30 -0.53 12.99
CA ARG A 112 10.53 -1.16 13.52
C ARG A 112 11.82 -0.57 12.94
N MET A 113 11.72 0.34 11.97
CA MET A 113 12.90 1.05 11.45
C MET A 113 13.46 2.01 12.51
N ARG A 114 14.76 2.29 12.46
CA ARG A 114 15.48 3.18 13.39
C ARG A 114 14.87 4.57 13.44
N ASN A 115 14.41 5.07 12.28
CA ASN A 115 13.65 6.32 12.14
C ASN A 115 12.33 6.02 11.42
N PRO A 116 11.26 5.66 12.15
CA PRO A 116 9.98 5.29 11.55
C PRO A 116 9.37 6.41 10.71
N ILE A 117 8.98 6.09 9.49
CA ILE A 117 8.31 7.04 8.57
C ILE A 117 6.84 7.21 8.96
N THR A 118 6.24 6.19 9.57
CA THR A 118 4.84 6.13 10.05
C THR A 118 4.43 7.33 10.91
N LYS A 119 5.33 7.87 11.74
CA LYS A 119 5.04 9.06 12.58
C LYS A 119 4.67 10.30 11.77
N ARG A 120 5.19 10.43 10.55
CA ARG A 120 4.90 11.55 9.64
C ARG A 120 3.90 11.15 8.56
N TRP A 121 3.78 9.85 8.29
CA TRP A 121 3.01 9.33 7.18
C TRP A 121 1.60 8.85 7.58
N LYS A 122 0.78 9.82 8.00
CA LYS A 122 -0.60 9.59 8.46
C LYS A 122 -1.50 8.90 7.42
N HIS A 123 -1.15 9.02 6.13
CA HIS A 123 -1.92 8.40 5.04
C HIS A 123 -1.91 6.87 5.13
N LEU A 124 -0.81 6.24 5.54
CA LEU A 124 -0.74 4.78 5.67
C LEU A 124 -1.70 4.27 6.76
N THR A 125 -1.73 4.93 7.91
CA THR A 125 -2.68 4.62 8.99
C THR A 125 -4.13 4.82 8.52
N GLY A 126 -4.41 5.90 7.78
CA GLY A 126 -5.74 6.15 7.20
C GLY A 126 -6.16 5.05 6.23
N THR A 127 -5.25 4.59 5.39
CA THR A 127 -5.47 3.45 4.49
C THR A 127 -5.77 2.17 5.27
N LEU A 128 -5.03 1.89 6.35
CA LEU A 128 -5.27 0.76 7.23
C LEU A 128 -6.66 0.77 7.86
N ILE A 129 -7.13 1.93 8.32
CA ILE A 129 -8.49 2.11 8.83
C ILE A 129 -9.51 1.85 7.72
N LEU A 130 -9.30 2.41 6.53
CA LEU A 130 -10.19 2.23 5.38
C LEU A 130 -10.34 0.76 5.03
N VAL A 131 -9.24 0.04 4.79
CA VAL A 131 -9.30 -1.38 4.40
C VAL A 131 -9.92 -2.24 5.50
N ASN A 132 -9.74 -1.88 6.78
CA ASN A 132 -10.35 -2.61 7.88
C ASN A 132 -11.88 -2.42 7.96
N CYS A 133 -12.35 -1.22 7.65
CA CYS A 133 -13.77 -0.88 7.71
C CYS A 133 -14.51 -1.17 6.39
N LEU A 134 -13.80 -1.51 5.31
CA LEU A 134 -14.35 -1.53 3.95
C LEU A 134 -15.56 -2.49 3.80
N ASP A 135 -15.48 -3.68 4.39
CA ASP A 135 -16.57 -4.66 4.34
C ASP A 135 -17.80 -4.20 5.14
N SER A 136 -17.60 -3.59 6.31
CA SER A 136 -18.69 -3.02 7.11
C SER A 136 -19.36 -1.85 6.39
N LEU A 137 -18.57 -0.97 5.75
CA LEU A 137 -19.08 0.15 4.96
C LEU A 137 -19.85 -0.35 3.74
N ARG A 138 -19.35 -1.39 3.06
CA ARG A 138 -20.03 -2.08 1.97
C ARG A 138 -21.39 -2.62 2.44
N GLY A 139 -21.40 -3.37 3.55
CA GLY A 139 -22.61 -3.93 4.12
C GLY A 139 -23.66 -2.85 4.42
N ALA A 140 -23.26 -1.75 5.05
CA ALA A 140 -24.16 -0.63 5.33
C ALA A 140 -24.69 0.09 4.08
N ALA A 141 -23.92 0.12 2.97
CA ALA A 141 -24.30 0.82 1.75
C ALA A 141 -25.18 -0.01 0.80
N PHE A 142 -24.96 -1.32 0.74
CA PHE A 142 -25.58 -2.21 -0.26
C PHE A 142 -26.48 -3.29 0.33
N CYS A 143 -26.40 -3.55 1.64
CA CYS A 143 -27.38 -4.41 2.28
C CYS A 143 -28.61 -3.54 2.60
N PRO A 144 -29.74 -3.69 1.87
CA PRO A 144 -30.96 -3.11 2.37
C PRO A 144 -31.20 -3.74 3.73
N THR A 145 -31.44 -2.93 4.76
CA THR A 145 -32.06 -3.40 5.99
C THR A 145 -33.35 -4.11 5.60
N GLY A 146 -33.27 -5.43 5.39
CA GLY A 146 -34.40 -6.27 5.09
C GLY A 146 -35.23 -6.36 6.36
N TYR A 147 -36.43 -5.81 6.28
CA TYR A 147 -37.58 -6.18 7.10
C TYR A 147 -37.47 -7.62 7.60
N GLY A 148 -37.33 -7.78 8.91
CA GLY A 148 -37.11 -9.06 9.56
C GLY A 148 -37.33 -9.04 11.07
N ASP A 149 -38.19 -8.14 11.58
CA ASP A 149 -38.96 -8.45 12.79
C ASP A 149 -40.14 -9.31 12.37
N PHE A 150 -39.89 -10.62 12.21
CA PHE A 150 -40.92 -11.64 12.33
C PHE A 150 -40.75 -12.31 13.70
N ALA A 151 -41.29 -11.65 14.73
CA ALA A 151 -41.73 -12.18 16.02
C ALA A 151 -42.34 -10.96 16.75
N VAL A 152 -43.64 -10.89 17.05
CA VAL A 152 -44.46 -11.76 17.91
C VAL A 152 -45.91 -11.77 17.43
#